data_AF-A0A7J2S933-F1
#
_entry.id   AF-A0A7J2S933-F1
#
_cell.length_a   1.000
_cell.length_b   1.000
_cell.length_c   1.000
_cell.angle_alpha   90.00
_cell.angle_beta   90.00
_cell.angle_gamma   90.00
#
_symmetry.space_group_name_H-M   'P 1'
#
loop_
_entity.id
_entity.type
_entity.pdbx_description
1 polymer ?
#
loop_
_entity_poly.entity_id
_entity_poly.type
_entity_poly.pdbx_seq_one_letter_code
_entity_poly.pdbx_strand_id
1 'polypeptide(L)'
;MEALTLFQYIMKNAISITQLITIIVLVISLWITYKEFQRSNKVRKQDIYTKLELSSIELFKIAIDHPEIEKIYDAKIEKDISDIEKERLLEYTACLLNLFEIQFNLRLSGDIEPVIFGSWMPWFYDLCRTSYFKEVWKNLQKHYTPRFREFINSLINTIDTASESEKEKMFYEKASQLMGDDEVIKNWLKGIE
;
A
#
# COMPACT_ATOMS: atom_id res chain seq x y z
N MET A 1 55.73 -49.09 -6.68
CA MET A 1 55.15 -48.47 -5.47
C MET A 1 55.11 -46.94 -5.58
N GLU A 2 56.17 -46.29 -6.07
CA GLU A 2 56.25 -44.82 -6.23
C GLU A 2 55.32 -44.23 -7.31
N ALA A 3 55.08 -44.93 -8.43
CA ALA A 3 54.15 -44.44 -9.45
C ALA A 3 52.69 -44.36 -8.94
N LEU A 4 52.31 -45.25 -8.02
CA LEU A 4 50.97 -45.28 -7.44
C LEU A 4 50.77 -44.12 -6.46
N THR A 5 51.79 -43.78 -5.67
CA THR A 5 51.74 -42.66 -4.73
C THR A 5 51.76 -41.31 -5.44
N LEU A 6 52.54 -41.16 -6.52
CA LEU A 6 52.53 -39.97 -7.36
C LEU A 6 51.16 -39.76 -8.04
N PHE A 7 50.56 -40.83 -8.57
CA PHE A 7 49.22 -40.77 -9.18
C PHE A 7 48.15 -40.39 -8.16
N GLN A 8 48.15 -41.00 -6.96
CA GLN A 8 47.22 -40.65 -5.88
C GLN A 8 47.37 -39.19 -5.42
N TYR A 9 48.60 -38.68 -5.35
CA TYR A 9 48.88 -37.28 -4.99
C TYR A 9 48.34 -36.30 -6.04
N ILE A 10 48.57 -36.56 -7.33
CA ILE A 10 48.05 -35.72 -8.44
C ILE A 10 46.53 -35.73 -8.43
N MET A 11 45.90 -36.91 -8.28
CA MET A 11 44.44 -37.04 -8.25
C MET A 11 43.81 -36.30 -7.06
N LYS A 12 44.41 -36.38 -5.87
CA LYS A 12 43.92 -35.65 -4.68
C LYS A 12 43.99 -34.14 -4.88
N ASN A 13 45.10 -33.62 -5.40
CA ASN A 13 45.25 -32.19 -5.68
C ASN A 13 44.26 -31.71 -6.76
N ALA A 14 44.04 -32.51 -7.81
CA ALA A 14 43.06 -32.19 -8.84
C ALA A 14 41.63 -32.12 -8.26
N ILE A 15 41.25 -33.04 -7.37
CA ILE A 15 39.95 -33.02 -6.68
C ILE A 15 39.84 -31.80 -5.74
N SER A 16 40.89 -31.44 -5.02
CA SER A 16 40.87 -30.25 -4.15
C SER A 16 40.75 -28.94 -4.93
N ILE A 17 41.39 -28.84 -6.10
CA ILE A 17 41.29 -27.67 -6.98
C ILE A 17 39.87 -27.55 -7.57
N THR A 18 39.26 -28.66 -8.02
CA THR A 18 37.90 -28.62 -8.55
C THR A 18 36.87 -28.27 -7.48
N GLN A 19 37.05 -28.75 -6.25
CA GLN A 19 36.23 -28.34 -5.10
C GLN A 19 36.34 -26.84 -4.82
N LEU A 20 37.56 -26.28 -4.83
CA LEU A 20 37.78 -24.85 -4.64
C LEU A 20 37.10 -24.02 -5.74
N ILE A 21 37.25 -24.42 -7.00
CA ILE A 21 36.59 -23.76 -8.14
C ILE A 21 35.06 -23.83 -7.98
N THR A 22 34.52 -24.99 -7.59
CA THR A 22 33.08 -25.18 -7.39
C THR A 22 32.54 -24.25 -6.29
N ILE A 23 33.27 -24.12 -5.17
CA ILE A 23 32.91 -23.20 -4.09
C ILE A 23 32.92 -21.75 -4.58
N ILE A 24 33.93 -21.36 -5.34
CA ILE A 24 34.03 -20.00 -5.91
C ILE A 24 32.84 -19.72 -6.84
N VAL A 25 32.54 -20.66 -7.76
CA VAL A 25 31.40 -20.53 -8.67
C VAL A 25 30.08 -20.44 -7.92
N LEU A 26 29.89 -21.25 -6.88
CA LEU A 26 28.70 -21.21 -6.03
C LEU A 26 28.56 -19.84 -5.33
N VAL A 27 29.63 -19.34 -4.72
CA VAL A 27 29.63 -18.03 -4.04
C VAL A 27 29.30 -16.90 -5.02
N ILE A 28 29.91 -16.91 -6.22
CA ILE A 28 29.62 -15.93 -7.27
C ILE A 28 28.15 -16.04 -7.72
N SER A 29 27.64 -17.26 -7.92
CA SER A 29 26.26 -17.50 -8.35
C SER A 29 25.24 -17.02 -7.31
N LEU A 30 25.51 -17.28 -6.02
CA LEU A 30 24.68 -16.77 -4.91
C LEU A 30 24.70 -15.23 -4.86
N TRP A 31 25.86 -14.61 -5.07
CA TRP A 31 25.97 -13.16 -5.12
C TRP A 31 25.22 -12.53 -6.30
N ILE A 32 25.32 -13.13 -7.49
CA ILE A 32 24.55 -12.70 -8.67
C ILE A 32 23.04 -12.85 -8.39
N THR A 33 22.62 -13.99 -7.87
CA THR A 33 21.21 -14.26 -7.53
C THR A 33 20.67 -13.24 -6.53
N TYR A 34 21.46 -12.92 -5.50
CA TYR A 34 21.11 -11.90 -4.52
C TYR A 34 20.95 -10.51 -5.16
N LYS A 35 21.87 -10.12 -6.06
CA LYS A 35 21.76 -8.84 -6.79
C LYS A 35 20.55 -8.78 -7.71
N GLU A 36 20.27 -9.84 -8.46
CA GLU A 36 19.09 -9.92 -9.33
C GLU A 36 17.79 -9.90 -8.51
N PHE A 37 17.76 -10.55 -7.35
CA PHE A 37 16.62 -10.47 -6.43
C PHE A 37 16.36 -9.04 -5.96
N GLN A 38 17.41 -8.29 -5.56
CA GLN A 38 17.28 -6.89 -5.16
C GLN A 38 16.80 -5.99 -6.32
N ARG A 39 17.35 -6.18 -7.51
CA ARG A 39 16.94 -5.44 -8.72
C ARG A 39 15.49 -5.74 -9.08
N SER A 40 15.11 -7.02 -9.08
CA SER A 40 13.76 -7.48 -9.36
C SER A 40 12.76 -6.87 -8.37
N ASN A 41 13.10 -6.84 -7.07
CA ASN A 41 12.27 -6.18 -6.07
C ASN A 41 12.10 -4.68 -6.33
N LYS A 42 13.17 -3.97 -6.71
CA LYS A 42 13.07 -2.54 -7.06
C LYS A 42 12.14 -2.31 -8.24
N VAL A 43 12.30 -3.10 -9.30
CA VAL A 43 11.43 -3.01 -10.50
C VAL A 43 9.99 -3.32 -10.14
N ARG A 44 9.75 -4.36 -9.33
CA ARG A 44 8.40 -4.72 -8.86
C ARG A 44 7.74 -3.58 -8.07
N LYS A 45 8.46 -2.91 -7.17
CA LYS A 45 7.91 -1.76 -6.43
C LYS A 45 7.55 -0.60 -7.34
N GLN A 46 8.38 -0.30 -8.34
CA GLN A 46 8.10 0.72 -9.35
C GLN A 46 6.88 0.38 -10.21
N ASP A 47 6.74 -0.88 -10.62
CA ASP A 47 5.58 -1.37 -11.37
C ASP A 47 4.29 -1.27 -10.55
N ILE A 48 4.31 -1.67 -9.27
CA ILE A 48 3.19 -1.50 -8.34
C ILE A 48 2.78 -0.03 -8.23
N TYR A 49 3.75 0.86 -7.98
CA TYR A 49 3.48 2.30 -7.89
C TYR A 49 2.85 2.84 -9.18
N THR A 50 3.43 2.50 -10.34
CA THR A 50 2.93 2.94 -11.65
C THR A 50 1.49 2.48 -11.88
N LYS A 51 1.16 1.24 -11.50
CA LYS A 51 -0.19 0.71 -11.63
C LYS A 51 -1.18 1.43 -10.72
N LEU A 52 -0.79 1.69 -9.46
CA LEU A 52 -1.62 2.45 -8.53
C LEU A 52 -1.89 3.87 -9.04
N GLU A 53 -0.86 4.54 -9.57
CA GLU A 53 -0.97 5.88 -10.15
C GLU A 53 -1.86 5.90 -11.39
N LEU A 54 -1.72 4.91 -12.29
CA LEU A 54 -2.61 4.82 -13.44
C LEU A 54 -4.06 4.54 -13.02
N SER A 55 -4.27 3.66 -12.04
CA SER A 55 -5.62 3.40 -11.49
C SER A 55 -6.22 4.63 -10.80
N SER A 56 -5.42 5.44 -10.10
CA SER A 56 -5.90 6.69 -9.48
C SER A 56 -6.29 7.71 -10.55
N ILE A 57 -5.49 7.85 -11.60
CA ILE A 57 -5.77 8.73 -12.73
C ILE A 57 -7.08 8.34 -13.42
N GLU A 58 -7.34 7.06 -13.64
CA GLU A 58 -8.61 6.61 -14.24
C GLU A 58 -9.82 6.97 -13.35
N LEU A 59 -9.71 6.86 -12.01
CA LEU A 59 -10.76 7.34 -11.11
C LEU A 59 -10.97 8.84 -11.23
N PHE A 60 -9.88 9.63 -11.27
CA PHE A 60 -10.01 11.08 -11.40
C PHE A 60 -10.61 11.51 -12.75
N LYS A 61 -10.32 10.78 -13.84
CA LYS A 61 -10.98 11.02 -15.13
C LYS A 61 -12.50 10.83 -15.05
N ILE A 62 -12.95 9.78 -14.34
CA ILE A 62 -14.39 9.56 -14.12
C ILE A 62 -15.00 10.74 -13.37
N ALA A 63 -14.32 11.27 -12.34
CA ALA A 63 -14.80 12.44 -11.60
C ALA A 63 -14.82 13.73 -12.46
N ILE A 64 -13.90 13.86 -13.42
CA ILE A 64 -13.89 14.97 -14.39
C ILE A 64 -15.06 14.85 -15.38
N ASP A 65 -15.32 13.64 -15.89
CA ASP A 65 -16.40 13.37 -16.85
C ASP A 65 -17.80 13.44 -16.19
N HIS A 66 -17.85 13.25 -14.87
CA HIS A 66 -19.06 13.28 -14.05
C HIS A 66 -18.88 14.20 -12.83
N PRO A 67 -19.00 15.54 -13.01
CA PRO A 67 -18.76 16.52 -11.95
C PRO A 67 -19.65 16.34 -10.71
N GLU A 68 -20.80 15.66 -10.83
CA GLU A 68 -21.64 15.28 -9.70
C GLU A 68 -20.89 14.43 -8.65
N ILE A 69 -19.81 13.75 -9.03
CA ILE A 69 -19.01 12.88 -8.15
C ILE A 69 -18.29 13.67 -7.06
N GLU A 70 -17.92 14.93 -7.32
CA GLU A 70 -17.23 15.76 -6.33
C GLU A 70 -18.04 15.91 -5.03
N LYS A 71 -19.38 15.78 -5.12
CA LYS A 71 -20.31 15.80 -3.99
C LYS A 71 -19.99 14.77 -2.90
N ILE A 72 -19.24 13.69 -3.17
CA ILE A 72 -18.85 12.73 -2.12
C ILE A 72 -18.01 13.36 -1.01
N TYR A 73 -17.30 14.45 -1.31
CA TYR A 73 -16.43 15.17 -0.37
C TYR A 73 -17.16 16.33 0.34
N ASP A 74 -18.41 16.59 -0.04
CA ASP A 74 -19.23 17.59 0.64
C ASP A 74 -19.63 17.09 2.02
N ALA A 75 -19.43 17.94 3.03
CA ALA A 75 -19.77 17.61 4.41
C ALA A 75 -21.27 17.31 4.59
N LYS A 76 -22.12 17.85 3.69
CA LYS A 76 -23.56 17.62 3.63
C LYS A 76 -23.99 17.55 2.17
N ILE A 77 -24.28 16.36 1.67
CA ILE A 77 -24.92 16.22 0.35
C ILE A 77 -26.36 16.70 0.48
N GLU A 78 -26.79 17.60 -0.41
CA GLU A 78 -28.16 18.07 -0.48
C GLU A 78 -29.13 16.90 -0.74
N LYS A 79 -30.34 16.98 -0.19
CA LYS A 79 -31.34 15.89 -0.24
C LYS A 79 -31.85 15.57 -1.65
N ASP A 80 -31.54 16.39 -2.65
CA ASP A 80 -32.15 16.34 -3.98
C ASP A 80 -31.24 15.71 -5.05
N ILE A 81 -30.44 14.72 -4.67
CA ILE A 81 -29.71 13.88 -5.63
C ILE A 81 -30.64 12.84 -6.27
N SER A 82 -30.60 12.76 -7.61
CA SER A 82 -31.33 11.76 -8.37
C SER A 82 -30.84 10.34 -8.06
N ASP A 83 -31.66 9.33 -8.34
CA ASP A 83 -31.28 7.94 -8.08
C ASP A 83 -30.09 7.50 -8.96
N ILE A 84 -29.96 8.04 -10.17
CA ILE A 84 -28.80 7.80 -11.05
C ILE A 84 -27.53 8.41 -10.45
N GLU A 85 -27.60 9.63 -9.91
CA GLU A 85 -26.46 10.25 -9.22
C GLU A 85 -26.06 9.44 -7.98
N LYS A 86 -27.04 8.99 -7.17
CA LYS A 86 -26.77 8.12 -6.01
C LYS A 86 -26.02 6.85 -6.38
N GLU A 87 -26.45 6.20 -7.46
CA GLU A 87 -25.81 4.98 -7.98
C GLU A 87 -24.37 5.27 -8.42
N ARG A 88 -24.14 6.34 -9.17
CA ARG A 88 -22.79 6.77 -9.59
C ARG A 88 -21.88 7.07 -8.40
N LEU A 89 -22.37 7.80 -7.40
CA LEU A 89 -21.61 8.12 -6.18
C LEU A 89 -21.27 6.84 -5.40
N LEU A 90 -22.21 5.88 -5.32
CA LEU A 90 -22.00 4.60 -4.65
C LEU A 90 -20.91 3.79 -5.35
N GLU A 91 -21.01 3.62 -6.66
CA GLU A 91 -20.04 2.86 -7.47
C GLU A 91 -18.67 3.52 -7.46
N TYR A 92 -18.61 4.86 -7.57
CA TYR A 92 -17.36 5.60 -7.44
C TYR A 92 -16.73 5.38 -6.06
N THR A 93 -17.52 5.47 -4.98
CA THR A 93 -17.06 5.22 -3.62
C THR A 93 -16.51 3.80 -3.46
N ALA A 94 -17.19 2.80 -4.04
CA ALA A 94 -16.72 1.40 -4.02
C ALA A 94 -15.39 1.24 -4.76
N CYS A 95 -15.24 1.84 -5.94
CA CYS A 95 -14.00 1.82 -6.71
C CYS A 95 -12.84 2.50 -5.96
N LEU A 96 -13.12 3.66 -5.34
CA LEU A 96 -12.15 4.37 -4.51
C LEU A 96 -11.71 3.50 -3.32
N LEU A 97 -12.65 2.87 -2.61
CA LEU A 97 -12.37 1.98 -1.48
C LEU A 97 -11.60 0.72 -1.90
N ASN A 98 -11.85 0.16 -3.08
CA ASN A 98 -11.09 -0.97 -3.60
C ASN A 98 -9.62 -0.58 -3.81
N LEU A 99 -9.38 0.60 -4.38
CA LEU A 99 -8.02 1.12 -4.56
C LEU A 99 -7.34 1.38 -3.20
N PHE A 100 -8.07 1.92 -2.23
CA PHE A 100 -7.56 2.09 -0.86
C PHE A 100 -7.23 0.76 -0.18
N GLU A 101 -8.06 -0.29 -0.32
CA GLU A 101 -7.77 -1.60 0.28
C GLU A 101 -6.51 -2.24 -0.32
N ILE A 102 -6.29 -2.09 -1.63
CA ILE A 102 -5.05 -2.54 -2.28
C ILE A 102 -3.85 -1.81 -1.67
N GLN A 103 -3.91 -0.49 -1.56
CA GLN A 103 -2.82 0.30 -0.97
C GLN A 103 -2.58 -0.02 0.51
N PHE A 104 -3.66 -0.21 1.27
CA PHE A 104 -3.61 -0.63 2.66
C PHE A 104 -2.85 -1.96 2.81
N ASN A 105 -3.19 -2.96 2.00
CA ASN A 105 -2.52 -4.26 2.03
C ASN A 105 -1.05 -4.18 1.59
N LEU A 106 -0.76 -3.39 0.55
CA LEU A 106 0.62 -3.17 0.08
C LEU A 106 1.47 -2.42 1.12
N ARG A 107 0.87 -1.49 1.89
CA ARG A 107 1.58 -0.81 2.98
C ARG A 107 1.90 -1.81 4.08
N LEU A 108 0.95 -2.67 4.44
CA LEU A 108 1.15 -3.68 5.48
C LEU A 108 2.20 -4.74 5.11
N SER A 109 2.32 -5.09 3.83
CA SER A 109 3.36 -6.01 3.35
C SER A 109 4.73 -5.35 3.15
N GLY A 110 4.82 -4.01 3.25
CA GLY A 110 6.05 -3.26 2.99
C GLY A 110 6.42 -3.14 1.50
N ASP A 111 5.43 -3.35 0.63
CA ASP A 111 5.59 -3.28 -0.82
C ASP A 111 5.55 -1.86 -1.36
N ILE A 112 4.90 -0.93 -0.66
CA ILE A 112 4.93 0.51 -0.96
C ILE A 112 5.58 1.29 0.19
N GLU A 113 6.18 2.42 -0.15
CA GLU A 113 6.82 3.31 0.82
C GLU A 113 5.78 4.02 1.69
N PRO A 114 6.06 4.29 2.97
CA PRO A 114 5.13 4.98 3.88
C PRO A 114 4.63 6.32 3.34
N VAL A 115 5.49 7.09 2.66
CA VAL A 115 5.12 8.39 2.06
C VAL A 115 4.08 8.25 0.96
N ILE A 116 4.15 7.19 0.16
CA ILE A 116 3.17 6.91 -0.90
C ILE A 116 1.81 6.59 -0.27
N PHE A 117 1.76 5.75 0.76
CA PHE A 117 0.49 5.50 1.45
C PHE A 117 -0.04 6.75 2.17
N GLY A 118 0.86 7.52 2.81
CA GLY A 118 0.55 8.75 3.51
C GLY A 118 -0.10 9.82 2.63
N SER A 119 0.29 9.92 1.35
CA SER A 119 -0.28 10.90 0.42
C SER A 119 -1.77 10.72 0.13
N TRP A 120 -2.31 9.55 0.45
CA TRP A 120 -3.73 9.25 0.29
C TRP A 120 -4.55 9.53 1.55
N MET A 121 -3.90 9.74 2.69
CA MET A 121 -4.58 9.98 3.97
C MET A 121 -5.39 11.28 4.02
N PRO A 122 -4.98 12.41 3.40
CA PRO A 122 -5.84 13.60 3.31
C PRO A 122 -7.18 13.31 2.61
N TRP A 123 -7.14 12.66 1.46
CA TRP A 123 -8.33 12.26 0.71
C TRP A 123 -9.23 11.32 1.50
N PHE A 124 -8.61 10.41 2.27
CA PHE A 124 -9.35 9.48 3.11
C PHE A 124 -9.96 10.15 4.33
N TYR A 125 -9.28 11.14 4.92
CA TYR A 125 -9.81 11.98 5.98
C TYR A 125 -11.05 12.74 5.49
N ASP A 126 -10.94 13.39 4.32
CA ASP A 126 -12.06 14.12 3.71
C ASP A 126 -13.26 13.22 3.44
N LEU A 127 -13.02 11.99 2.98
CA LEU A 127 -14.09 11.02 2.79
C LEU A 127 -14.71 10.58 4.13
N CYS A 128 -13.89 10.23 5.13
CA CYS A 128 -14.36 9.74 6.42
C CYS A 128 -15.15 10.77 7.23
N ARG A 129 -14.99 12.08 6.98
CA ARG A 129 -15.76 13.12 7.67
C ARG A 129 -17.16 13.34 7.10
N THR A 130 -17.46 12.90 5.87
CA THR A 130 -18.76 13.16 5.25
C THR A 130 -19.85 12.25 5.79
N SER A 131 -21.08 12.79 5.92
CA SER A 131 -22.22 11.98 6.36
C SER A 131 -22.61 10.93 5.32
N TYR A 132 -22.46 11.25 4.04
CA TYR A 132 -22.75 10.35 2.93
C TYR A 132 -21.87 9.11 2.97
N PHE A 133 -20.55 9.28 3.09
CA PHE A 133 -19.64 8.14 3.15
C PHE A 133 -19.97 7.23 4.34
N LYS A 134 -20.24 7.79 5.52
CA LYS A 134 -20.62 7.01 6.71
C LYS A 134 -21.90 6.20 6.50
N GLU A 135 -22.85 6.70 5.72
CA GLU A 135 -24.07 5.97 5.37
C GLU A 135 -23.79 4.84 4.38
N VAL A 136 -23.08 5.15 3.29
CA VAL A 136 -22.69 4.18 2.26
C VAL A 136 -21.81 3.07 2.83
N TRP A 137 -20.86 3.41 3.69
CA TRP A 137 -19.94 2.48 4.33
C TRP A 137 -20.66 1.41 5.14
N LYS A 138 -21.79 1.73 5.80
CA LYS A 138 -22.59 0.74 6.53
C LYS A 138 -22.98 -0.45 5.66
N ASN A 139 -23.27 -0.19 4.38
CA ASN A 139 -23.67 -1.19 3.39
C ASN A 139 -22.45 -1.83 2.71
N LEU A 140 -21.44 -1.03 2.38
CA LEU A 140 -20.25 -1.48 1.66
C LEU A 140 -19.30 -2.32 2.50
N GLN A 141 -19.20 -2.07 3.81
CA GLN A 141 -18.17 -2.68 4.66
C GLN A 141 -18.11 -4.21 4.56
N LYS A 142 -19.24 -4.89 4.33
CA LYS A 142 -19.30 -6.37 4.23
C LYS A 142 -18.47 -6.95 3.06
N HIS A 143 -18.12 -6.14 2.07
CA HIS A 143 -17.35 -6.56 0.90
C HIS A 143 -15.83 -6.51 1.12
N TYR A 144 -15.38 -5.94 2.24
CA TYR A 144 -13.97 -5.71 2.54
C TYR A 144 -13.43 -6.65 3.61
N THR A 145 -12.11 -6.81 3.65
CA THR A 145 -11.43 -7.67 4.62
C THR A 145 -11.66 -7.19 6.07
N PRO A 146 -11.73 -8.09 7.06
CA PRO A 146 -11.94 -7.72 8.46
C PRO A 146 -11.01 -6.62 8.97
N ARG A 147 -9.72 -6.70 8.62
CA ARG A 147 -8.70 -5.74 9.05
C ARG A 147 -8.91 -4.35 8.45
N PHE A 148 -9.24 -4.28 7.15
CA PHE A 148 -9.54 -3.00 6.51
C PHE A 148 -10.82 -2.38 7.08
N ARG A 149 -11.84 -3.19 7.38
CA ARG A 149 -13.07 -2.70 8.03
C ARG A 149 -12.79 -2.09 9.39
N GLU A 150 -11.99 -2.76 10.21
CA GLU A 150 -11.58 -2.26 11.52
C GLU A 150 -10.80 -0.95 11.40
N PHE A 151 -9.93 -0.84 10.41
CA PHE A 151 -9.20 0.39 10.11
C PHE A 151 -10.15 1.56 9.83
N ILE A 152 -11.08 1.41 8.89
CA ILE A 152 -12.05 2.47 8.54
C ILE A 152 -12.96 2.80 9.71
N ASN A 153 -13.54 1.78 10.37
CA ASN A 153 -14.43 1.99 11.51
C ASN A 153 -13.75 2.75 12.66
N SER A 154 -12.48 2.43 12.92
CA SER A 154 -11.68 3.13 13.93
C SER A 154 -11.49 4.60 13.58
N LEU A 155 -11.20 4.91 12.31
CA LEU A 155 -10.98 6.28 11.85
C LEU A 155 -12.27 7.11 11.89
N ILE A 156 -13.40 6.54 11.42
CA ILE A 156 -14.72 7.18 11.52
C ILE A 156 -15.05 7.48 12.98
N ASN A 157 -14.90 6.49 13.87
CA ASN A 157 -15.18 6.67 15.29
C ASN A 157 -14.28 7.76 15.91
N THR A 158 -13.00 7.79 15.56
CA THR A 158 -12.09 8.84 16.03
C THR A 158 -12.55 10.23 15.61
N ILE A 159 -12.94 10.41 14.34
CA ILE A 159 -13.49 11.68 13.86
C ILE A 159 -14.77 12.06 14.60
N ASP A 160 -15.68 11.10 14.84
CA ASP A 160 -16.97 11.36 15.48
C ASP A 160 -16.86 11.74 16.96
N THR A 161 -15.81 11.25 17.64
CA THR A 161 -15.58 11.53 19.08
C THR A 161 -14.67 12.74 19.33
N ALA A 162 -13.91 13.17 18.33
CA ALA A 162 -12.94 14.26 18.47
C ALA A 162 -13.60 15.64 18.41
N SER A 163 -12.99 16.61 19.09
CA SER A 163 -13.35 18.01 18.94
C SER A 163 -13.04 18.50 17.51
N GLU A 164 -13.82 19.44 16.97
CA GLU A 164 -13.64 19.91 15.58
C GLU A 164 -12.20 20.36 15.27
N SER A 165 -11.54 21.01 16.22
CA SER A 165 -10.15 21.47 16.09
C SER A 165 -9.10 20.35 16.12
N GLU A 166 -9.46 19.15 16.60
CA GLU A 166 -8.54 18.04 16.79
C GLU A 166 -8.81 16.85 15.87
N LYS A 167 -9.96 16.82 15.17
CA LYS A 167 -10.38 15.72 14.30
C LYS A 167 -9.28 15.24 13.35
N GLU A 168 -8.68 16.16 12.62
CA GLU A 168 -7.65 15.82 11.63
C GLU A 168 -6.40 15.26 12.29
N LYS A 169 -5.89 15.92 13.34
CA LYS A 169 -4.74 15.44 14.10
C LYS A 169 -4.99 14.05 14.68
N MET A 170 -6.13 13.84 15.34
CA MET A 170 -6.48 12.55 15.94
C MET A 170 -6.66 11.47 14.87
N PHE A 171 -7.17 11.81 13.68
CA PHE A 171 -7.26 10.90 12.55
C PHE A 171 -5.87 10.37 12.15
N TYR A 172 -4.88 11.25 11.94
CA TYR A 172 -3.52 10.82 11.58
C TYR A 172 -2.84 10.02 12.69
N GLU A 173 -3.01 10.42 13.96
CA GLU A 173 -2.50 9.67 15.11
C GLU A 173 -3.09 8.25 15.16
N LYS A 174 -4.41 8.14 14.95
CA LYS A 174 -5.09 6.83 14.94
C LYS A 174 -4.67 5.98 13.75
N ALA A 175 -4.57 6.57 12.56
CA ALA A 175 -4.13 5.87 11.35
C ALA A 175 -2.70 5.33 11.52
N SER A 176 -1.80 6.13 12.12
CA SER A 176 -0.44 5.73 12.45
C SER A 176 -0.41 4.51 13.39
N GLN A 177 -1.16 4.55 14.49
CA GLN A 177 -1.24 3.44 15.45
C GLN A 177 -1.72 2.14 14.78
N LEU A 178 -2.75 2.22 13.94
CA LEU A 178 -3.29 1.06 13.23
C LEU A 178 -2.32 0.50 12.17
N MET A 179 -1.34 1.30 11.75
CA MET A 179 -0.26 0.94 10.83
C MET A 179 1.06 0.59 11.54
N GLY A 180 1.03 0.30 12.84
CA GLY A 180 2.21 -0.08 13.62
C GLY A 180 3.09 1.13 13.96
N ASP A 181 2.45 2.22 14.39
CA ASP A 181 3.09 3.49 14.76
C ASP A 181 3.92 4.11 13.62
N ASP A 182 3.33 4.13 12.42
CA ASP A 182 3.95 4.74 11.24
C ASP A 182 4.16 6.25 11.45
N GLU A 183 5.42 6.66 11.65
CA GLU A 183 5.80 8.05 11.91
C GLU A 183 5.56 8.98 10.71
N VAL A 184 5.53 8.47 9.47
CA VAL A 184 5.23 9.29 8.29
C VAL A 184 3.76 9.70 8.29
N ILE A 185 2.86 8.76 8.59
CA ILE A 185 1.43 9.06 8.70
C ILE A 185 1.18 10.02 9.87
N LYS A 186 1.79 9.76 11.03
CA LYS A 186 1.62 10.57 12.24
C LYS A 186 2.04 12.03 12.06
N ASN A 187 3.13 12.26 11.33
CA ASN A 187 3.69 13.59 11.13
C ASN A 187 3.30 14.22 9.79
N TRP A 188 2.35 13.63 9.06
CA TRP A 188 1.94 14.12 7.73
C TRP A 188 1.63 15.62 7.71
N LEU A 189 0.92 16.13 8.74
CA LEU A 189 0.56 17.54 8.86
C LEU A 189 1.73 18.49 9.16
N LYS A 190 2.85 17.97 9.67
CA LYS A 190 4.03 18.78 10.03
C LYS A 190 5.00 18.95 8.86
N GLY A 191 4.75 18.27 7.74
CA GLY A 191 5.71 18.11 6.65
C GLY A 191 6.63 16.91 6.88
N ILE A 192 7.07 16.30 5.79
CA ILE A 192 8.08 15.25 5.78
C ILE A 192 9.42 15.96 5.55
N GLU A 193 10.31 16.00 6.54
CA GLU A 193 11.72 16.37 6.34
C GLU A 193 12.47 15.26 5.59
#